data_AF-A0A497DHW6-F1
#
_entry.id   AF-A0A497DHW6-F1
#
_cell.length_a   1.000
_cell.length_b   1.000
_cell.length_c   1.000
_cell.angle_alpha   90.00
_cell.angle_beta   90.00
_cell.angle_gamma   90.00
#
_symmetry.space_group_name_H-M   'P 1'
#
loop_
_entity.id
_entity.type
_entity.pdbx_description
1 polymer ?
#
loop_
_entity_poly.entity_id
_entity_poly.type
_entity_poly.pdbx_seq_one_letter_code
_entity_poly.pdbx_strand_id
1 'polypeptide(L)'
;MAIKKNDANTLSLDVNLYYFNKKIVIKNKEKTELILTVYNLTGQMIIKQPLKPDYNEVILDSKGIYLIKIIDTTGRSIIRKFFIK
;
A
#
# COMPACT_ATOMS: atom_id res chain seq x y z
N MET A 1 -5.75 -25.18 -19.23
CA MET A 1 -6.24 -24.35 -18.11
C MET A 1 -5.23 -24.46 -16.97
N ALA A 2 -4.51 -23.39 -16.65
CA ALA A 2 -3.58 -23.39 -15.52
C ALA A 2 -4.37 -23.10 -14.23
N ILE A 3 -4.43 -24.08 -13.34
CA ILE A 3 -5.02 -23.93 -12.01
C ILE A 3 -4.00 -23.12 -11.18
N LYS A 4 -4.35 -21.87 -10.82
CA LYS A 4 -3.59 -21.12 -9.82
C LYS A 4 -3.70 -21.89 -8.50
N LYS A 5 -2.58 -22.42 -8.01
CA LYS A 5 -2.45 -22.90 -6.63
C LYS A 5 -2.67 -21.70 -5.70
N ASN A 6 -3.86 -21.61 -5.12
CA ASN A 6 -4.11 -20.76 -3.96
C ASN A 6 -3.81 -21.60 -2.71
N ASP A 7 -2.55 -21.62 -2.30
CA ASP A 7 -2.18 -22.11 -0.98
C ASP A 7 -2.74 -21.14 0.07
N ALA A 8 -3.27 -21.65 1.19
CA ALA A 8 -3.90 -20.87 2.27
C ALA A 8 -2.98 -19.78 2.88
N ASN A 9 -1.69 -19.80 2.55
CA ASN A 9 -0.69 -18.79 2.91
C ASN A 9 -0.63 -17.59 1.94
N THR A 10 -1.45 -17.56 0.89
CA THR A 10 -1.46 -16.49 -0.12
C THR A 10 -2.70 -15.61 0.02
N LEU A 11 -2.99 -15.17 1.25
CA LEU A 11 -3.95 -14.10 1.50
C LEU A 11 -3.31 -12.75 1.14
N SER A 12 -3.04 -12.54 -0.15
CA SER A 12 -2.54 -11.27 -0.64
C SER A 12 -3.70 -10.31 -0.81
N LEU A 13 -3.65 -9.16 -0.14
CA LEU A 13 -4.42 -7.99 -0.58
C LEU A 13 -4.02 -7.70 -2.03
N ASP A 14 -5.00 -7.66 -2.94
CA ASP A 14 -4.78 -7.48 -4.37
C ASP A 14 -4.51 -6.00 -4.72
N VAL A 15 -3.47 -5.47 -4.08
CA VAL A 15 -3.04 -4.08 -4.16
C VAL A 15 -1.65 -4.04 -4.76
N ASN A 16 -1.50 -3.25 -5.82
CA ASN A 16 -0.19 -2.98 -6.39
C ASN A 16 0.33 -1.64 -5.91
N LEU A 17 1.58 -1.60 -5.46
CA LEU A 17 2.27 -0.38 -5.08
C LEU A 17 3.48 -0.17 -5.98
N TYR A 18 3.62 1.04 -6.52
CA TYR A 18 4.72 1.44 -7.39
C TYR A 18 5.28 2.78 -6.94
N TYR A 19 6.59 2.98 -7.12
CA TYR A 19 7.21 4.29 -6.94
C TYR A 19 7.69 4.81 -8.30
N PHE A 20 7.18 5.97 -8.71
CA PHE A 20 7.56 6.63 -9.95
C PHE A 20 7.43 8.15 -9.80
N ASN A 21 8.39 8.90 -10.34
CA ASN A 21 8.38 10.36 -10.35
C ASN A 21 8.08 11.01 -8.98
N LYS A 22 8.76 10.56 -7.91
CA LYS A 22 8.56 11.01 -6.51
C LYS A 22 7.17 10.75 -5.91
N LYS A 23 6.35 9.93 -6.57
CA LYS A 23 5.03 9.53 -6.07
C LYS A 23 4.99 8.03 -5.83
N ILE A 24 4.31 7.63 -4.77
CA ILE A 24 3.87 6.25 -4.60
C ILE A 24 2.45 6.13 -5.17
N VAL A 25 2.30 5.29 -6.18
CA VAL A 25 1.03 4.96 -6.82
C VAL A 25 0.50 3.66 -6.23
N ILE A 26 -0.76 3.69 -5.81
CA ILE A 26 -1.44 2.55 -5.21
C ILE A 26 -2.67 2.25 -6.07
N LYS A 27 -2.71 1.04 -6.62
CA LYS A 27 -3.86 0.53 -7.39
C LYS A 27 -4.55 -0.56 -6.59
N ASN A 28 -5.83 -0.34 -6.28
CA ASN A 28 -6.70 -1.30 -5.63
C ASN A 28 -7.47 -2.05 -6.72
N LYS A 29 -7.21 -3.36 -6.91
CA LYS A 29 -7.88 -4.12 -7.99
C LYS A 29 -9.28 -4.57 -7.62
N GLU A 30 -9.54 -4.78 -6.33
CA GLU A 30 -10.80 -5.36 -5.85
C GLU A 30 -11.84 -4.30 -5.47
N LYS A 31 -11.49 -3.01 -5.55
CA LYS A 31 -12.37 -1.88 -5.20
C LYS A 31 -12.93 -1.97 -3.77
N THR A 32 -12.23 -2.69 -2.90
CA THR A 32 -12.57 -2.85 -1.48
C THR A 32 -12.22 -1.60 -0.69
N GLU A 33 -12.90 -1.41 0.45
CA GLU A 33 -12.56 -0.34 1.39
C GLU A 33 -11.22 -0.65 2.07
N LEU A 34 -10.23 0.19 1.82
CA LEU A 34 -8.88 0.05 2.35
C LEU A 34 -8.45 1.35 3.02
N ILE A 35 -7.67 1.24 4.09
CA ILE A 35 -7.04 2.37 4.76
C ILE A 35 -5.55 2.33 4.48
N LEU A 36 -5.03 3.43 3.94
CA LEU A 36 -3.62 3.70 3.78
C LEU A 36 -3.09 4.41 5.01
N THR A 37 -1.97 3.93 5.54
CA THR A 37 -1.17 4.61 6.55
C THR A 37 0.28 4.67 6.12
N VAL A 38 0.91 5.84 6.22
CA VAL A 38 2.33 6.03 5.92
C VAL A 38 3.06 6.45 7.18
N TYR A 39 4.19 5.81 7.44
CA TYR A 39 5.10 6.10 8.54
C TYR A 39 6.46 6.52 8.01
N ASN A 40 7.12 7.46 8.69
CA ASN A 40 8.53 7.78 8.45
C ASN A 40 9.47 6.82 9.19
N LEU A 41 10.77 7.05 9.10
CA LEU A 41 11.82 6.23 9.75
C LEU A 41 11.76 6.18 11.27
N THR A 42 11.21 7.21 11.91
CA THR A 42 11.07 7.24 13.38
C THR A 42 9.80 6.55 13.85
N GLY A 43 9.03 5.97 12.92
CA GLY A 43 7.74 5.33 13.22
C GLY A 43 6.59 6.32 13.39
N GLN A 44 6.80 7.61 13.12
CA GLN A 44 5.75 8.61 13.17
C GLN A 44 4.82 8.44 11.96
N MET A 45 3.52 8.40 12.24
CA MET A 45 2.48 8.41 11.21
C MET A 45 2.39 9.80 10.57
N ILE A 46 2.59 9.87 9.26
CA ILE A 46 2.54 11.12 8.48
C ILE A 46 1.28 11.24 7.62
N ILE A 47 0.71 10.11 7.21
CA ILE A 47 -0.51 10.07 6.38
C ILE A 47 -1.39 8.95 6.89
N LYS A 48 -2.70 9.21 7.01
CA LYS A 48 -3.74 8.20 7.22
C LYS A 48 -4.98 8.61 6.45
N GLN A 49 -5.37 7.81 5.47
CA GLN A 49 -6.52 8.12 4.63
C GLN A 49 -7.16 6.86 4.05
N PRO A 50 -8.47 6.87 3.77
CA PRO A 50 -9.08 5.83 2.95
C PRO A 50 -8.52 5.86 1.52
N LEU A 51 -8.35 4.69 0.91
CA LEU A 51 -8.01 4.56 -0.49
C LEU A 51 -9.28 4.65 -1.34
N LYS A 52 -9.21 5.43 -2.42
CA LYS A 52 -10.20 5.40 -3.49
C LYS A 52 -10.21 4.03 -4.18
N PRO A 53 -11.35 3.59 -4.76
CA PRO A 53 -11.52 2.25 -5.31
C PRO A 53 -10.54 1.85 -6.42
N ASP A 54 -9.98 2.81 -7.17
CA ASP A 54 -9.17 2.53 -8.37
C ASP A 54 -7.72 3.01 -8.27
N TYR A 55 -7.54 4.30 -7.99
CA TYR A 55 -6.24 4.96 -8.06
C TYR A 55 -6.05 5.90 -6.88
N ASN A 56 -4.89 5.77 -6.25
CA ASN A 56 -4.44 6.68 -5.21
C ASN A 56 -2.99 7.02 -5.45
N GLU A 57 -2.63 8.25 -5.11
CA GLU A 57 -1.26 8.71 -5.11
C GLU A 57 -0.89 9.31 -3.77
N VAL A 58 0.35 9.05 -3.38
CA VAL A 58 0.99 9.63 -2.20
C VAL A 58 2.24 10.34 -2.68
N ILE A 59 2.33 11.63 -2.41
CA ILE A 59 3.52 12.43 -2.67
C ILE A 59 4.29 12.53 -1.36
N LEU A 60 5.58 12.21 -1.40
CA LEU A 60 6.48 12.36 -0.27
C LEU A 60 7.57 13.36 -0.67
N ASP A 61 7.52 14.55 -0.09
CA ASP A 61 8.40 15.66 -0.47
C ASP A 61 9.81 15.56 0.12
N SER A 62 9.96 14.75 1.17
CA SER A 62 11.25 14.49 1.82
C SER A 62 11.89 13.21 1.29
N LYS A 63 13.22 13.27 1.11
CA LYS A 63 14.04 12.08 0.90
C LYS A 63 14.09 11.28 2.20
N GLY A 64 14.02 9.96 2.09
CA GLY A 64 14.05 9.11 3.28
C GLY A 64 13.46 7.73 3.04
N ILE A 65 13.29 6.99 4.13
CA ILE A 65 12.66 5.68 4.11
C ILE A 65 11.27 5.82 4.73
N TYR A 66 10.30 5.21 4.07
CA TYR A 66 8.90 5.25 4.50
C TYR A 66 8.33 3.84 4.52
N LEU A 67 7.47 3.59 5.50
CA LEU A 67 6.67 2.38 5.59
C LEU A 67 5.25 2.70 5.17
N ILE A 68 4.76 2.01 4.15
CA ILE A 68 3.38 2.11 3.69
C ILE A 68 2.65 0.87 4.14
N LYS A 69 1.66 1.07 4.99
CA LYS A 69 0.72 0.05 5.45
C LYS A 69 -0.62 0.26 4.76
N ILE A 70 -1.18 -0.80 4.22
CA ILE A 70 -2.55 -0.80 3.68
C ILE A 70 -3.30 -1.90 4.41
N ILE A 71 -4.45 -1.57 5.00
CA ILE A 71 -5.27 -2.47 5.80
C ILE A 71 -6.72 -2.48 5.28
N ASP A 72 -7.35 -3.65 5.22
CA ASP A 72 -8.77 -3.78 4.89
C ASP A 72 -9.66 -3.75 6.14
N THR A 73 -10.98 -3.76 5.92
CA THR A 73 -11.99 -3.79 6.98
C THR A 73 -11.99 -5.10 7.79
N THR A 74 -11.38 -6.16 7.26
CA THR A 74 -11.23 -7.46 7.94
C THR A 74 -9.96 -7.55 8.79
N GLY A 75 -9.14 -6.48 8.79
CA GLY A 75 -7.89 -6.40 9.55
C GLY A 75 -6.67 -6.98 8.83
N ARG A 76 -6.80 -7.46 7.60
CA ARG A 76 -5.66 -7.94 6.80
C ARG A 76 -4.86 -6.74 6.36
N SER A 77 -3.53 -6.86 6.39
CA SER A 77 -2.67 -5.76 5.98
C SER A 77 -1.47 -6.19 5.18
N ILE A 78 -1.03 -5.30 4.29
CA ILE A 78 0.27 -5.36 3.64
C ILE A 78 1.11 -4.20 4.10
N ILE A 79 2.42 -4.45 4.22
CA ILE A 79 3.40 -3.42 4.55
C ILE A 79 4.50 -3.46 3.49
N ARG A 80 4.85 -2.29 2.96
CA ARG A 80 5.93 -2.10 1.99
C ARG A 80 6.83 -0.96 2.43
N LYS A 81 8.13 -1.19 2.31
CA LYS A 81 9.17 -0.20 2.56
C LYS A 81 9.55 0.48 1.25
N PHE A 82 9.59 1.81 1.24
CA PHE A 82 10.02 2.62 0.11
C PHE A 82 11.22 3.48 0.49
N PHE A 83 12.19 3.58 -0.43
CA PHE A 83 13.35 4.45 -0.32
C PHE A 83 13.18 5.59 -1.33
N ILE A 84 12.93 6.80 -0.83
CA ILE A 84 12.71 8.02 -1.63
C ILE A 84 14.04 8.77 -1.71
N LYS A 85 14.55 8.97 -2.93
CA LYS A 85 15.86 9.57 -3.22
C LYS A 85 15.77 10.99 -3.74
#